data_AF-A0A6P0M7F5-F1
#
_entry.id   AF-A0A6P0M7F5-F1
#
_cell.length_a   1.000
_cell.length_b   1.000
_cell.length_c   1.000
_cell.angle_alpha   90.00
_cell.angle_beta   90.00
_cell.angle_gamma   90.00
#
_symmetry.space_group_name_H-M   'P 1'
#
loop_
_entity.id
_entity.type
_entity.pdbx_description
1 polymer ?
#
loop_
_entity_poly.entity_id
_entity_poly.type
_entity_poly.pdbx_seq_one_letter_code
_entity_poly.pdbx_strand_id
1 'polypeptide(L)'
;MRKLLAFFEPIFTTVSLVLYSGGVLTVILSGGRSEGDVIQEFDSSLSRLLFVLIYLVTFFLLALRWKKVLYVLSKDRWLSLLVGIAVISVFWSSEPTTTINRAVALIGTTLFGVYLASRYTIKEQLEMLGWAFGVAILLSFMFIVALPKYGIMGGVHAGTWRGIYVHKNVLGKVMVPSAVVFLLLAIRGKKNNLLFWGGFGFSVILLLFTTSKTALVSLIIMLLSLYLYRMLRWRYDLLIPTIFAMTTFGGSVLIWLLDNADALLGAIGKDATLTGRTELWPL
;
A
#
# COMPACT_ATOMS: atom_id res chain seq x y z
N MET A 1 -19.13 10.52 27.12
CA MET A 1 -17.81 10.43 26.46
C MET A 1 -17.55 9.07 25.79
N ARG A 2 -17.64 7.92 26.47
CA ARG A 2 -17.33 6.59 25.87
C ARG A 2 -18.13 6.24 24.61
N LYS A 3 -19.44 6.54 24.56
CA LYS A 3 -20.29 6.27 23.38
C LYS A 3 -19.94 7.14 22.16
N LEU A 4 -19.64 8.42 22.38
CA LEU A 4 -19.20 9.37 21.33
C LEU A 4 -17.85 8.95 20.75
N LEU A 5 -16.89 8.59 21.59
CA LEU A 5 -15.59 8.09 21.15
C LEU A 5 -15.71 6.77 20.38
N ALA A 6 -16.59 5.86 20.81
CA ALA A 6 -16.82 4.58 20.12
C ALA A 6 -17.39 4.76 18.70
N PHE A 7 -18.15 5.82 18.45
CA PHE A 7 -18.67 6.16 17.12
C PHE A 7 -17.65 6.90 16.25
N PHE A 8 -16.89 7.83 16.84
CA PHE A 8 -15.94 8.67 16.11
C PHE A 8 -14.64 7.94 15.72
N GLU A 9 -14.13 7.07 16.60
CA GLU A 9 -12.86 6.36 16.40
C GLU A 9 -12.80 5.56 15.07
N PRO A 10 -13.83 4.77 14.69
CA PRO A 10 -13.82 4.05 13.42
C PRO A 10 -13.79 4.98 12.19
N ILE A 11 -14.58 6.04 12.20
CA ILE A 11 -14.63 7.04 11.11
C ILE A 11 -13.25 7.70 10.97
N PHE A 12 -12.69 8.18 12.08
CA PHE A 12 -11.35 8.75 12.11
C PHE A 12 -10.30 7.77 11.57
N THR A 13 -10.39 6.50 11.93
CA THR A 13 -9.44 5.47 11.49
C THR A 13 -9.55 5.22 10.00
N THR A 14 -10.76 5.03 9.46
CA THR A 14 -10.98 4.81 8.03
C THR A 14 -10.54 6.03 7.20
N VAL A 15 -10.90 7.24 7.62
CA VAL A 15 -10.48 8.47 6.94
C VAL A 15 -8.96 8.61 6.96
N SER A 16 -8.32 8.35 8.11
CA SER A 16 -6.86 8.39 8.23
C SER A 16 -6.19 7.36 7.32
N LEU A 17 -6.71 6.13 7.23
CA LEU A 17 -6.19 5.09 6.33
C LEU A 17 -6.30 5.50 4.85
N VAL A 18 -7.42 6.11 4.44
CA VAL A 18 -7.57 6.64 3.08
C VAL A 18 -6.55 7.75 2.81
N LEU A 19 -6.32 8.65 3.77
CA LEU A 19 -5.32 9.72 3.64
C LEU A 19 -3.88 9.16 3.60
N TYR A 20 -3.55 8.19 4.45
CA TYR A 20 -2.24 7.50 4.42
C TYR A 20 -2.00 6.73 3.12
N SER A 21 -3.04 6.30 2.41
CA SER A 21 -2.86 5.69 1.09
C SER A 21 -2.28 6.67 0.05
N GLY A 22 -2.33 7.98 0.31
CA GLY A 22 -1.67 9.00 -0.51
C GLY A 22 -2.46 9.47 -1.74
N GLY A 23 -3.78 9.24 -1.75
CA GLY A 23 -4.62 9.44 -2.93
C GLY A 23 -5.16 10.86 -3.10
N VAL A 24 -6.35 11.09 -2.53
CA VAL A 24 -7.29 12.10 -3.04
C VAL A 24 -6.71 13.51 -3.11
N LEU A 25 -6.09 13.97 -2.03
CA LEU A 25 -5.71 15.37 -1.90
C LEU A 25 -4.53 15.74 -2.80
N THR A 26 -3.53 14.86 -2.89
CA THR A 26 -2.32 15.08 -3.68
C THR A 26 -2.60 15.17 -5.17
N VAL A 27 -3.59 14.42 -5.68
CA VAL A 27 -4.02 14.52 -7.09
C VAL A 27 -4.80 15.79 -7.40
N ILE A 28 -5.63 16.23 -6.46
CA ILE A 28 -6.38 17.49 -6.61
C ILE A 28 -5.42 18.66 -6.57
N LEU A 29 -4.50 18.68 -5.59
CA LEU A 29 -3.49 19.73 -5.43
C LEU A 29 -2.50 19.77 -6.60
N SER A 30 -2.19 18.63 -7.22
CA SER A 30 -1.36 18.60 -8.42
C SER A 30 -2.07 19.12 -9.67
N GLY A 31 -3.39 19.37 -9.61
CA GLY A 31 -4.19 19.86 -10.74
C GLY A 31 -4.41 18.82 -11.85
N GLY A 32 -4.15 17.54 -11.56
CA GLY A 32 -4.20 16.48 -12.57
C GLY A 32 -3.00 16.47 -13.53
N ARG A 33 -1.88 17.11 -13.17
CA ARG A 33 -0.66 17.10 -13.99
C ARG A 33 -0.05 15.70 -14.08
N SER A 34 0.56 15.39 -15.22
CA SER A 34 1.22 14.11 -15.51
C SER A 34 2.74 14.28 -15.58
N GLU A 35 3.47 13.17 -15.54
CA GLU A 35 4.93 13.19 -15.69
C GLU A 35 5.32 13.82 -17.03
N GLY A 36 6.16 14.86 -16.98
CA GLY A 36 6.55 15.68 -18.14
C GLY A 36 5.93 17.07 -18.18
N ASP A 37 4.93 17.37 -17.34
CA ASP A 37 4.39 18.72 -17.20
C ASP A 37 5.36 19.64 -16.42
N VAL A 38 5.36 20.94 -16.71
CA VAL A 38 6.25 21.96 -16.08
C VAL A 38 6.19 21.87 -14.55
N ILE A 39 7.36 21.78 -13.92
CA ILE A 39 7.54 21.72 -12.47
C ILE A 39 7.14 23.06 -11.87
N GLN A 40 5.90 23.16 -11.39
CA GLN A 40 5.48 24.23 -10.51
C GLN A 40 5.21 23.58 -9.15
N GLU A 41 5.96 24.01 -8.12
CA GLU A 41 5.73 23.56 -6.76
C GLU A 41 4.27 23.82 -6.39
N PHE A 42 3.51 22.76 -6.10
CA PHE A 42 2.14 22.90 -5.63
C PHE A 42 2.12 22.98 -4.11
N ASP A 43 1.24 23.84 -3.59
CA ASP A 43 1.15 24.09 -2.16
C ASP A 43 0.72 22.82 -1.41
N SER A 44 1.66 22.24 -0.66
CA SER A 44 1.45 21.05 0.17
C SER A 44 1.06 21.40 1.61
N SER A 45 0.79 22.67 1.93
CA SER A 45 0.47 23.11 3.28
C SER A 45 -0.81 22.45 3.82
N LEU A 46 -1.83 22.28 2.97
CA LEU A 46 -3.09 21.64 3.38
C LEU A 46 -2.89 20.16 3.71
N SER A 47 -2.10 19.43 2.93
CA SER A 47 -1.80 18.03 3.21
C SER A 47 -1.01 17.88 4.52
N ARG A 48 -0.01 18.75 4.74
CA ARG A 48 0.74 18.81 6.00
C ARG A 48 -0.16 19.10 7.19
N LEU A 49 -1.07 20.07 7.07
CA LEU A 49 -2.01 20.43 8.14
C LEU A 49 -2.92 19.25 8.51
N LEU A 50 -3.47 18.54 7.53
CA LEU A 50 -4.28 17.34 7.79
C LEU A 50 -3.48 16.24 8.49
N PHE A 51 -2.23 15.98 8.07
CA PHE A 51 -1.39 14.99 8.75
C PHE A 51 -1.06 15.40 10.19
N VAL A 52 -0.77 16.68 10.44
CA VAL A 52 -0.56 17.19 11.81
C VAL A 52 -1.82 17.00 12.65
N LEU A 53 -3.02 17.28 12.12
CA LEU A 53 -4.28 17.03 12.81
C LEU A 53 -4.48 15.54 13.13
N ILE A 54 -4.18 14.65 12.18
CA ILE A 54 -4.24 13.20 12.41
C ILE A 54 -3.28 12.81 13.54
N TYR A 55 -2.05 13.33 13.54
CA TYR A 55 -1.06 13.03 14.58
C TYR A 55 -1.50 13.55 15.95
N LEU A 56 -2.07 14.76 16.03
CA LEU A 56 -2.58 15.32 17.28
C LEU A 56 -3.75 14.51 17.85
N VAL A 57 -4.72 14.15 17.01
CA VAL A 57 -5.86 13.32 17.42
C VAL A 57 -5.37 11.92 17.85
N THR A 58 -4.46 11.33 17.10
CA THR A 58 -3.84 10.04 17.44
C THR A 58 -3.11 10.11 18.78
N PHE A 59 -2.31 11.15 19.00
CA PHE A 59 -1.60 11.38 20.25
C PHE A 59 -2.56 11.51 21.44
N PHE A 60 -3.64 12.30 21.29
CA PHE A 60 -4.66 12.43 22.32
C PHE A 60 -5.35 11.10 22.65
N LEU A 61 -5.73 10.32 21.63
CA LEU A 61 -6.34 9.00 21.80
C LEU A 61 -5.39 8.00 22.47
N LEU A 62 -4.09 8.08 22.18
CA LEU A 62 -3.05 7.27 22.83
C LEU A 62 -2.80 7.70 24.27
N ALA A 63 -2.80 9.00 24.56
CA ALA A 63 -2.64 9.53 25.92
C ALA A 63 -3.74 9.03 26.85
N LEU A 64 -4.99 8.96 26.35
CA LEU A 64 -6.12 8.35 27.07
C LEU A 64 -5.93 6.84 27.36
N ARG A 65 -4.98 6.18 26.67
CA ARG A 65 -4.71 4.73 26.73
C ARG A 65 -3.26 4.40 27.11
N TRP A 66 -2.54 5.34 27.73
CA TRP A 66 -1.08 5.29 27.92
C TRP A 66 -0.55 3.96 28.49
N LYS A 67 -1.25 3.32 29.44
CA LYS A 67 -0.86 2.01 30.00
C LYS A 67 -0.77 0.91 28.95
N LYS A 68 -1.74 0.85 28.03
CA LYS A 68 -1.73 -0.12 26.91
C LYS A 68 -0.66 0.22 25.89
N VAL A 69 -0.41 1.51 25.66
CA VAL A 69 0.62 1.98 24.73
C VAL A 69 2.00 1.56 25.21
N LEU A 70 2.31 1.77 26.50
CA LEU A 70 3.57 1.30 27.09
C LEU A 70 3.71 -0.23 27.00
N TYR A 71 2.63 -0.97 27.22
CA TYR A 71 2.64 -2.42 27.04
C TYR A 71 2.97 -2.83 25.59
N VAL A 72 2.35 -2.20 24.59
CA VAL A 72 2.65 -2.49 23.17
C VAL A 72 4.09 -2.12 22.81
N LEU A 73 4.55 -0.92 23.19
CA LEU A 73 5.90 -0.45 22.89
C LEU A 73 7.00 -1.28 23.57
N SER A 74 6.73 -1.81 24.77
CA SER A 74 7.68 -2.68 25.49
C SER A 74 7.77 -4.09 24.91
N LYS A 75 6.70 -4.54 24.23
CA LYS A 75 6.66 -5.84 23.57
C LYS A 75 7.33 -5.81 22.20
N ASP A 76 7.09 -4.75 21.41
CA ASP A 76 7.67 -4.58 20.08
C ASP A 76 8.94 -3.72 20.11
N ARG A 77 9.98 -4.20 20.80
CA ARG A 77 11.26 -3.48 20.99
C ARG A 77 11.95 -3.12 19.68
N TRP A 78 11.81 -3.97 18.66
CA TRP A 78 12.39 -3.74 17.33
C TRP A 78 11.80 -2.54 16.61
N LEU A 79 10.48 -2.32 16.75
CA LEU A 79 9.83 -1.14 16.17
C LEU A 79 10.38 0.14 16.81
N SER A 80 10.47 0.16 18.14
CA SER A 80 11.04 1.27 18.90
C SER A 80 12.50 1.54 18.51
N LEU A 81 13.29 0.49 18.30
CA LEU A 81 14.69 0.60 17.86
C LEU A 81 14.79 1.20 16.45
N LEU A 82 13.98 0.75 15.50
CA LEU A 82 13.97 1.27 14.13
C LEU A 82 13.60 2.77 14.09
N VAL A 83 12.57 3.16 14.84
CA VAL A 83 12.19 4.58 14.96
C VAL A 83 13.32 5.37 15.64
N GLY A 84 13.95 4.81 16.68
CA GLY A 84 15.10 5.42 17.35
C GLY A 84 16.26 5.69 16.39
N ILE A 85 16.64 4.70 15.58
CA ILE A 85 17.71 4.85 14.57
C ILE A 85 17.36 5.95 13.57
N ALA A 86 16.10 6.00 13.09
CA ALA A 86 15.64 7.02 12.16
C ALA A 86 15.64 8.44 12.76
N VAL A 87 15.50 8.58 14.08
CA VAL A 87 15.62 9.88 14.76
C VAL A 87 17.09 10.26 14.96
N ILE A 88 17.95 9.30 15.34
CA ILE A 88 19.38 9.55 15.52
C ILE A 88 20.04 9.89 14.18
N SER A 89 19.47 9.44 13.05
CA SER A 89 19.99 9.76 11.71
C SER A 89 20.02 11.24 11.37
N VAL A 90 19.29 12.07 12.11
CA VAL A 90 19.38 13.54 12.02
C VAL A 90 20.80 14.04 12.28
N PHE A 91 21.56 13.40 13.17
CA PHE A 91 22.90 13.86 13.56
C PHE A 91 23.96 13.67 12.47
N TRP A 92 23.80 12.69 11.58
CA TRP A 92 24.75 12.42 10.50
C TRP A 92 24.18 12.75 9.10
N SER A 93 23.01 13.40 9.04
CA SER A 93 22.37 13.74 7.78
C SER A 93 23.02 14.96 7.13
N SER A 94 23.18 14.92 5.81
CA SER A 94 23.59 16.06 5.00
C SER A 94 22.52 17.16 4.94
N GLU A 95 21.26 16.81 5.20
CA GLU A 95 20.13 17.76 5.21
C GLU A 95 19.27 17.56 6.47
N PRO A 96 19.71 18.07 7.64
CA PRO A 96 19.06 17.81 8.92
C PRO A 96 17.60 18.28 8.97
N THR A 97 17.29 19.44 8.39
CA THR A 97 15.93 20.01 8.40
C THR A 97 14.91 19.11 7.70
N THR A 98 15.25 18.60 6.51
CA THR A 98 14.40 17.66 5.78
C THR A 98 14.30 16.33 6.50
N THR A 99 15.40 15.89 7.14
CA THR A 99 15.43 14.65 7.94
C THR A 99 14.52 14.74 9.17
N ILE A 100 14.52 15.86 9.89
CA ILE A 100 13.62 16.11 11.02
C ILE A 100 12.15 16.02 10.58
N ASN A 101 11.78 16.66 9.47
CA ASN A 101 10.41 16.60 8.95
C ASN A 101 9.98 15.17 8.61
N ARG A 102 10.89 14.36 8.03
CA ARG A 102 10.64 12.94 7.74
C ARG A 102 10.56 12.10 9.02
N ALA A 103 11.40 12.37 10.01
CA ALA A 103 11.37 11.70 11.31
C ALA A 103 10.06 11.97 12.06
N VAL A 104 9.56 13.21 12.05
CA VAL A 104 8.24 13.56 12.63
C VAL A 104 7.11 12.79 11.94
N ALA A 105 7.12 12.72 10.60
CA ALA A 105 6.13 11.94 9.86
C ALA A 105 6.22 10.44 10.16
N LEU A 106 7.43 9.90 10.32
CA LEU A 106 7.66 8.50 10.70
C LEU A 106 7.12 8.22 12.12
N ILE A 107 7.40 9.10 13.08
CA ILE A 107 6.87 8.97 14.45
C ILE A 107 5.34 9.02 14.42
N GLY A 108 4.75 10.01 13.74
CA GLY A 108 3.30 10.17 13.66
C GLY A 108 2.58 8.97 13.04
N THR A 109 3.12 8.44 11.93
CA THR A 109 2.58 7.23 11.29
C THR A 109 2.77 5.98 12.16
N THR A 110 3.89 5.85 12.86
CA THR A 110 4.13 4.75 13.81
C THR A 110 3.17 4.80 14.98
N LEU A 111 2.94 5.98 15.57
CA LEU A 111 1.97 6.18 16.63
C LEU A 111 0.55 5.80 16.17
N PHE A 112 0.18 6.13 14.92
CA PHE A 112 -1.10 5.69 14.37
C PHE A 112 -1.18 4.16 14.25
N GLY A 113 -0.11 3.48 13.85
CA GLY A 113 -0.02 2.02 13.87
C GLY A 113 -0.21 1.43 15.27
N VAL A 114 0.44 2.01 16.28
CA VAL A 114 0.29 1.61 17.70
C VAL A 114 -1.15 1.87 18.18
N TYR A 115 -1.77 2.98 17.77
CA TYR A 115 -3.17 3.26 18.06
C TYR A 115 -4.08 2.17 17.48
N LEU A 116 -3.90 1.83 16.20
CA LEU A 116 -4.65 0.78 15.51
C LEU A 116 -4.54 -0.57 16.24
N ALA A 117 -3.31 -0.95 16.63
CA ALA A 117 -3.03 -2.18 17.38
C ALA A 117 -3.61 -2.18 18.80
N SER A 118 -3.61 -1.04 19.49
CA SER A 118 -4.12 -0.93 20.86
C SER A 118 -5.65 -0.87 20.95
N ARG A 119 -6.32 -0.41 19.89
CA ARG A 119 -7.76 -0.19 19.85
C ARG A 119 -8.54 -1.35 19.25
N TYR A 120 -8.04 -1.91 18.16
CA TYR A 120 -8.80 -2.81 17.31
C TYR A 120 -8.17 -4.19 17.26
N THR A 121 -9.03 -5.20 17.29
CA THR A 121 -8.65 -6.58 17.01
C THR A 121 -8.22 -6.73 15.54
N ILE A 122 -7.41 -7.75 15.23
CA ILE A 122 -7.00 -8.05 13.84
C ILE A 122 -8.21 -8.17 12.89
N LYS A 123 -9.34 -8.66 13.40
CA LYS A 123 -10.59 -8.78 12.65
C LYS A 123 -11.16 -7.41 12.26
N GLU A 124 -11.24 -6.49 13.22
CA GLU A 124 -11.71 -5.12 13.01
C GLU A 124 -10.73 -4.32 12.14
N GLN A 125 -9.42 -4.53 12.29
CA GLN A 125 -8.40 -3.92 11.43
C GLN A 125 -8.60 -4.29 9.96
N LEU A 126 -8.86 -5.56 9.68
CA LEU A 126 -9.13 -6.04 8.33
C LEU A 126 -10.42 -5.44 7.75
N GLU A 127 -11.47 -5.30 8.58
CA GLU A 127 -12.74 -4.67 8.18
C GLU A 127 -12.55 -3.17 7.89
N MET A 128 -11.79 -2.44 8.71
CA MET A 128 -11.49 -1.03 8.47
C MET A 128 -10.63 -0.81 7.22
N LEU A 129 -9.67 -1.70 6.95
CA LEU A 129 -8.93 -1.71 5.69
C LEU A 129 -9.87 -1.97 4.50
N GLY A 130 -10.82 -2.90 4.65
CA GLY A 130 -11.85 -3.15 3.64
C GLY A 130 -12.68 -1.90 3.33
N TRP A 131 -13.12 -1.17 4.35
CA TRP A 131 -13.81 0.12 4.18
C TRP A 131 -12.92 1.16 3.52
N ALA A 132 -11.68 1.33 3.98
CA ALA A 132 -10.74 2.31 3.41
C ALA A 132 -10.45 2.02 1.93
N PHE A 133 -10.21 0.76 1.57
CA PHE A 133 -10.01 0.36 0.19
C PHE A 133 -11.29 0.44 -0.64
N GLY A 134 -12.46 0.12 -0.07
CA GLY A 134 -13.74 0.30 -0.76
C GLY A 134 -13.98 1.76 -1.14
N VAL A 135 -13.71 2.69 -0.23
CA VAL A 135 -13.76 4.14 -0.51
C VAL A 135 -12.72 4.50 -1.59
N ALA A 136 -11.50 3.99 -1.51
CA ALA A 136 -10.47 4.26 -2.51
C ALA A 136 -10.84 3.75 -3.91
N ILE A 137 -11.46 2.57 -4.02
CA ILE A 137 -11.97 2.00 -5.28
C ILE A 137 -13.08 2.88 -5.85
N LEU A 138 -14.10 3.19 -5.04
CA LEU A 138 -15.23 4.00 -5.48
C LEU A 138 -14.78 5.38 -5.96
N LEU A 139 -13.93 6.07 -5.19
CA LEU A 139 -13.40 7.36 -5.58
C LEU A 139 -12.50 7.25 -6.82
N SER A 140 -11.74 6.16 -6.98
CA SER A 140 -10.89 5.96 -8.17
C SER A 140 -11.73 5.83 -9.43
N PHE A 141 -12.78 5.01 -9.42
CA PHE A 141 -13.72 4.92 -10.55
C PHE A 141 -14.41 6.24 -10.82
N MET A 142 -14.85 6.95 -9.77
CA MET A 142 -15.45 8.28 -9.90
C MET A 142 -14.48 9.26 -10.58
N PHE A 143 -13.20 9.27 -10.18
CA PHE A 143 -12.20 10.14 -10.81
C PHE A 143 -11.92 9.76 -12.26
N ILE A 144 -11.90 8.47 -12.58
CA ILE A 144 -11.65 8.00 -13.95
C ILE A 144 -12.81 8.35 -14.88
N VAL A 145 -14.06 8.19 -14.43
CA VAL A 145 -15.25 8.38 -15.26
C VAL A 145 -15.71 9.85 -15.28
N ALA A 146 -15.83 10.49 -14.11
CA ALA A 146 -16.38 11.83 -14.00
C ALA A 146 -15.32 12.93 -14.17
N LEU A 147 -14.04 12.63 -13.87
CA LEU A 147 -12.94 13.60 -13.86
C LEU A 147 -11.69 13.06 -14.57
N PRO A 148 -11.76 12.66 -15.85
CA PRO A 148 -10.68 11.94 -16.54
C PRO A 148 -9.33 12.68 -16.53
N LYS A 149 -9.35 14.02 -16.50
CA LYS A 149 -8.16 14.87 -16.30
C LYS A 149 -7.34 14.47 -15.05
N TYR A 150 -8.01 14.05 -13.99
CA TYR A 150 -7.39 13.62 -12.74
C TYR A 150 -7.21 12.10 -12.68
N GLY A 151 -8.19 11.32 -13.16
CA GLY A 151 -8.18 9.86 -13.05
C GLY A 151 -7.27 9.13 -14.04
N ILE A 152 -6.94 9.75 -15.17
CA ILE A 152 -6.15 9.14 -16.26
C ILE A 152 -4.85 9.93 -16.44
N MET A 153 -3.74 9.22 -16.64
CA MET A 153 -2.45 9.85 -16.94
C MET A 153 -2.36 10.28 -18.41
N GLY A 154 -1.70 11.42 -18.64
CA GLY A 154 -1.22 11.88 -19.94
C GLY A 154 0.28 11.65 -20.14
N GLY A 155 0.85 12.26 -21.17
CA GLY A 155 2.30 12.23 -21.43
C GLY A 155 2.82 10.82 -21.76
N VAL A 156 3.97 10.46 -21.18
CA VAL A 156 4.66 9.16 -21.38
C VAL A 156 3.79 7.97 -20.93
N HIS A 157 2.76 8.21 -20.13
CA HIS A 157 1.86 7.19 -19.60
C HIS A 157 0.40 7.40 -20.02
N ALA A 158 0.20 8.03 -21.19
CA ALA A 158 -1.11 8.29 -21.77
C ALA A 158 -2.03 7.05 -21.74
N GLY A 159 -3.26 7.24 -21.26
CA GLY A 159 -4.30 6.21 -21.23
C GLY A 159 -4.24 5.25 -20.04
N THR A 160 -3.22 5.34 -19.18
CA THR A 160 -3.15 4.52 -17.97
C THR A 160 -3.96 5.10 -16.82
N TRP A 161 -4.57 4.24 -16.01
CA TRP A 161 -5.38 4.68 -14.89
C TRP A 161 -4.52 4.95 -13.66
N ARG A 162 -4.74 6.11 -13.03
CA ARG A 162 -4.17 6.46 -11.72
C ARG A 162 -5.22 6.71 -10.65
N GLY A 163 -6.49 6.85 -11.03
CA GLY A 163 -7.61 6.97 -10.09
C GLY A 163 -7.45 8.19 -9.19
N ILE A 164 -7.58 7.99 -7.88
CA ILE A 164 -7.32 9.05 -6.90
C ILE A 164 -5.83 9.27 -6.59
N TYR A 165 -4.90 8.55 -7.21
CA TYR A 165 -3.47 8.63 -6.88
C TYR A 165 -2.67 9.41 -7.92
N VAL A 166 -1.52 9.97 -7.50
CA VAL A 166 -0.69 10.83 -8.36
C VAL A 166 -0.18 10.08 -9.60
N HIS A 167 0.06 8.78 -9.45
CA HIS A 167 0.71 7.96 -10.46
C HIS A 167 0.09 6.56 -10.54
N LYS A 168 0.11 5.94 -11.74
CA LYS A 168 -0.40 4.57 -11.97
C LYS A 168 0.22 3.51 -11.05
N ASN A 169 1.51 3.66 -10.73
CA ASN A 169 2.23 2.75 -9.84
C ASN A 169 1.77 2.87 -8.39
N VAL A 170 1.33 4.06 -7.95
CA VAL A 170 0.78 4.26 -6.61
C VAL A 170 -0.59 3.60 -6.50
N LEU A 171 -1.45 3.77 -7.53
CA LEU A 171 -2.70 3.03 -7.63
C LEU A 171 -2.46 1.52 -7.57
N GLY A 172 -1.53 1.00 -8.38
CA GLY A 172 -1.15 -0.42 -8.34
C GLY A 172 -0.70 -0.89 -6.95
N LYS A 173 0.18 -0.12 -6.29
CA LYS A 173 0.67 -0.41 -4.93
C LYS A 173 -0.46 -0.50 -3.90
N VAL A 174 -1.54 0.26 -4.06
CA VAL A 174 -2.69 0.25 -3.14
C VAL A 174 -3.71 -0.84 -3.52
N MET A 175 -3.92 -1.08 -4.82
CA MET A 175 -4.88 -2.10 -5.28
C MET A 175 -4.44 -3.54 -4.99
N VAL A 176 -3.13 -3.80 -4.94
CA VAL A 176 -2.57 -5.12 -4.57
C VAL A 176 -3.03 -5.58 -3.17
N PRO A 177 -2.72 -4.86 -2.06
CA PRO A 177 -3.20 -5.23 -0.74
C PRO A 177 -4.72 -5.12 -0.63
N SER A 178 -5.36 -4.21 -1.36
CA SER A 178 -6.83 -4.12 -1.43
C SER A 178 -7.47 -5.42 -1.92
N ALA A 179 -6.98 -5.99 -3.02
CA ALA A 179 -7.46 -7.26 -3.55
C ALA A 179 -7.31 -8.36 -2.49
N VAL A 180 -6.15 -8.44 -1.84
CA VAL A 180 -5.90 -9.45 -0.79
C VAL A 180 -6.83 -9.28 0.41
N VAL A 181 -7.07 -8.05 0.88
CA VAL A 181 -8.00 -7.78 1.99
C VAL A 181 -9.43 -8.19 1.62
N PHE A 182 -9.91 -7.82 0.43
CA PHE A 182 -11.24 -8.21 -0.03
C PHE A 182 -11.38 -9.72 -0.20
N LEU A 183 -10.35 -10.40 -0.71
CA LEU A 183 -10.32 -11.86 -0.81
C LEU A 183 -10.43 -12.51 0.58
N LEU A 184 -9.67 -12.04 1.56
CA LEU A 184 -9.73 -12.56 2.94
C LEU A 184 -11.09 -12.33 3.59
N LEU A 185 -11.71 -11.16 3.38
CA LEU A 185 -13.06 -10.83 3.86
C LEU A 185 -14.14 -11.69 3.17
N ALA A 186 -14.00 -11.93 1.87
CA ALA A 186 -14.91 -12.75 1.08
C ALA A 186 -14.89 -14.22 1.54
N ILE A 187 -13.70 -14.79 1.77
CA ILE A 187 -13.54 -16.17 2.22
C ILE A 187 -14.04 -16.36 3.67
N ARG A 188 -13.87 -15.34 4.52
CA ARG A 188 -14.20 -15.45 5.95
C ARG A 188 -15.69 -15.30 6.26
N GLY A 189 -16.44 -14.50 5.50
CA GLY A 189 -17.83 -14.22 5.85
C GLY A 189 -18.81 -15.32 5.45
N LYS A 190 -20.08 -15.14 5.84
CA LYS A 190 -21.15 -16.13 5.63
C LYS A 190 -21.53 -16.25 4.14
N LYS A 191 -22.33 -17.26 3.80
CA LYS A 191 -22.78 -17.60 2.43
C LYS A 191 -23.25 -16.32 1.68
N ASN A 192 -22.74 -16.11 0.46
CA ASN A 192 -23.09 -15.05 -0.50
C ASN A 192 -22.59 -13.61 -0.24
N ASN A 193 -21.32 -13.46 0.14
CA ASN A 193 -20.64 -12.16 0.24
C ASN A 193 -20.26 -11.52 -1.13
N LEU A 194 -21.27 -11.32 -2.00
CA LEU A 194 -21.11 -10.69 -3.31
C LEU A 194 -20.40 -9.33 -3.24
N LEU A 195 -20.63 -8.55 -2.17
CA LEU A 195 -19.98 -7.26 -1.98
C LEU A 195 -18.45 -7.37 -1.91
N PHE A 196 -17.91 -8.34 -1.16
CA PHE A 196 -16.46 -8.50 -1.01
C PHE A 196 -15.82 -9.15 -2.24
N TRP A 197 -16.53 -10.06 -2.91
CA TRP A 197 -16.10 -10.56 -4.22
C TRP A 197 -16.09 -9.46 -5.28
N GLY A 198 -17.08 -8.57 -5.26
CA GLY A 198 -17.11 -7.36 -6.09
C GLY A 198 -15.93 -6.46 -5.79
N GLY A 199 -15.63 -6.20 -4.50
CA GLY A 199 -14.44 -5.45 -4.08
C GLY A 199 -13.15 -6.04 -4.63
N PHE A 200 -12.95 -7.36 -4.51
CA PHE A 200 -11.80 -8.06 -5.09
C PHE A 200 -11.72 -7.89 -6.61
N GLY A 201 -12.83 -8.13 -7.32
CA GLY A 201 -12.90 -7.98 -8.77
C GLY A 201 -12.57 -6.56 -9.21
N PHE A 202 -13.13 -5.55 -8.55
CA PHE A 202 -12.86 -4.14 -8.83
C PHE A 202 -11.40 -3.75 -8.54
N SER A 203 -10.79 -4.25 -7.46
CA SER A 203 -9.35 -4.05 -7.22
C SER A 203 -8.50 -4.61 -8.36
N VAL A 204 -8.81 -5.82 -8.84
CA VAL A 204 -8.09 -6.46 -9.95
C VAL A 204 -8.29 -5.70 -11.26
N ILE A 205 -9.52 -5.26 -11.55
CA ILE A 205 -9.81 -4.43 -12.73
C ILE A 205 -8.97 -3.16 -12.71
N LEU A 206 -9.04 -2.37 -11.62
CA LEU A 206 -8.24 -1.14 -11.48
C LEU A 206 -6.73 -1.43 -11.64
N LEU A 207 -6.25 -2.54 -11.07
CA LEU A 207 -4.85 -2.94 -11.17
C LEU A 207 -4.44 -3.26 -12.62
N LEU A 208 -5.26 -3.97 -13.39
CA LEU A 208 -4.99 -4.28 -14.80
C LEU A 208 -4.89 -3.00 -15.64
N PHE A 209 -5.78 -2.04 -15.42
CA PHE A 209 -5.77 -0.75 -16.12
C PHE A 209 -4.63 0.19 -15.71
N THR A 210 -3.88 -0.11 -14.64
CA THR A 210 -2.63 0.61 -14.33
C THR A 210 -1.48 0.25 -15.27
N THR A 211 -1.60 -0.88 -16.00
CA THR A 211 -0.55 -1.48 -16.85
C THR A 211 0.81 -1.68 -16.14
N SER A 212 0.82 -1.70 -14.80
CA SER A 212 2.03 -1.83 -14.00
C SER A 212 2.41 -3.31 -13.83
N LYS A 213 3.44 -3.76 -14.57
CA LYS A 213 3.96 -5.15 -14.49
C LYS A 213 4.38 -5.51 -13.05
N THR A 214 5.00 -4.58 -12.32
CA THR A 214 5.41 -4.80 -10.93
C THR A 214 4.22 -5.04 -10.00
N ALA A 215 3.12 -4.30 -10.18
CA ALA A 215 1.91 -4.50 -9.37
C ALA A 215 1.26 -5.86 -9.64
N LEU A 216 1.22 -6.30 -10.90
CA LEU A 216 0.71 -7.63 -11.28
C LEU A 216 1.53 -8.76 -10.65
N VAL A 217 2.86 -8.68 -10.77
CA VAL A 217 3.77 -9.65 -10.15
C VAL A 217 3.61 -9.65 -8.63
N SER A 218 3.49 -8.47 -8.02
CA SER A 218 3.29 -8.34 -6.57
C SER A 218 1.97 -8.98 -6.10
N LEU A 219 0.89 -8.83 -6.88
CA LEU A 219 -0.38 -9.50 -6.59
C LEU A 219 -0.24 -11.02 -6.63
N ILE A 220 0.41 -11.56 -7.67
CA ILE A 220 0.65 -12.99 -7.81
C ILE A 220 1.47 -13.51 -6.61
N ILE A 221 2.57 -12.81 -6.26
CA ILE A 221 3.40 -13.19 -5.10
C ILE A 221 2.58 -13.18 -3.80
N MET A 222 1.73 -12.18 -3.57
CA MET A 222 0.89 -12.15 -2.36
C MET A 222 -0.15 -13.27 -2.33
N LEU A 223 -0.78 -13.59 -3.46
CA LEU A 223 -1.74 -14.70 -3.56
C LEU A 223 -1.05 -16.06 -3.37
N LEU A 224 0.13 -16.25 -3.96
CA LEU A 224 0.96 -17.44 -3.76
C LEU A 224 1.39 -17.56 -2.29
N SER A 225 1.80 -16.46 -1.66
CA SER A 225 2.16 -16.44 -0.25
C SER A 225 0.99 -16.85 0.64
N LEU A 226 -0.23 -16.35 0.37
CA LEU A 226 -1.44 -16.78 1.08
C LEU A 226 -1.72 -18.28 0.91
N TYR A 227 -1.56 -18.80 -0.31
CA TYR A 227 -1.72 -20.22 -0.60
C TYR A 227 -0.69 -21.06 0.16
N LEU A 228 0.59 -20.68 0.11
CA LEU A 228 1.69 -21.33 0.83
C LEU A 228 1.44 -21.33 2.35
N TYR A 229 1.06 -20.20 2.94
CA TYR A 229 0.75 -20.14 4.38
C TYR A 229 -0.42 -21.04 4.77
N ARG A 230 -1.41 -21.20 3.89
CA ARG A 230 -2.53 -22.13 4.14
C ARG A 230 -2.09 -23.58 3.98
N MET A 231 -1.22 -23.85 3.01
CA MET A 231 -0.61 -25.15 2.80
C MET A 231 0.27 -25.57 3.98
N LEU A 232 0.96 -24.64 4.64
CA LEU A 232 1.75 -24.91 5.86
C LEU A 232 0.90 -25.49 7.02
N ARG A 233 -0.42 -25.37 6.95
CA ARG A 233 -1.35 -25.96 7.94
C ARG A 233 -1.86 -27.35 7.54
N TRP A 234 -1.40 -27.90 6.41
CA TRP A 234 -1.77 -29.25 5.98
C TRP A 234 -1.04 -30.31 6.82
N ARG A 235 -1.56 -31.53 6.81
CA ARG A 235 -0.88 -32.68 7.43
C ARG A 235 0.47 -32.91 6.74
N TYR A 236 1.47 -33.37 7.49
CA TYR A 236 2.84 -33.56 7.02
C TYR A 236 2.91 -34.41 5.73
N ASP A 237 2.04 -35.41 5.62
CA ASP A 237 1.92 -36.32 4.48
C ASP A 237 1.58 -35.61 3.15
N LEU A 238 0.86 -34.48 3.22
CA LEU A 238 0.52 -33.66 2.05
C LEU A 238 1.47 -32.46 1.91
N LEU A 239 1.95 -31.93 3.03
CA LEU A 239 2.83 -30.77 3.06
C LEU A 239 4.18 -31.07 2.42
N ILE A 240 4.85 -32.15 2.82
CA ILE A 240 6.21 -32.46 2.37
C ILE A 240 6.24 -32.67 0.84
N PRO A 241 5.39 -33.53 0.24
CA PRO A 241 5.41 -33.72 -1.22
C PRO A 241 5.08 -32.44 -1.99
N THR A 242 4.15 -31.62 -1.47
CA THR A 242 3.74 -30.39 -2.16
C THR A 242 4.83 -29.31 -2.09
N ILE A 243 5.59 -29.22 -0.99
CA ILE A 243 6.76 -28.31 -0.91
C ILE A 243 7.81 -28.74 -1.92
N PHE A 244 8.19 -30.03 -1.93
CA PHE A 244 9.16 -30.56 -2.89
C PHE A 244 8.70 -30.33 -4.34
N ALA A 245 7.44 -30.59 -4.66
CA ALA A 245 6.88 -30.33 -5.99
C ALA A 245 6.98 -28.85 -6.37
N MET A 246 6.64 -27.93 -5.46
CA MET A 246 6.72 -26.49 -5.71
C MET A 246 8.16 -25.99 -5.85
N THR A 247 9.10 -26.47 -5.03
CA THR A 247 10.51 -26.07 -5.12
C THR A 247 11.15 -26.60 -6.41
N THR A 248 10.84 -27.84 -6.79
CA THR A 248 11.36 -28.42 -8.03
C THR A 248 10.77 -27.70 -9.24
N PHE A 249 9.44 -27.50 -9.27
CA PHE A 249 8.80 -26.76 -10.34
C PHE A 249 9.29 -25.31 -10.44
N GLY A 250 9.37 -24.60 -9.30
CA GLY A 250 9.88 -23.24 -9.24
C GLY A 250 11.33 -23.13 -9.67
N GLY A 251 12.18 -24.10 -9.26
CA GLY A 251 13.57 -24.20 -9.70
C GLY A 251 13.70 -24.45 -11.21
N SER A 252 12.92 -25.39 -11.77
CA SER A 252 12.91 -25.66 -13.20
C SER A 252 12.43 -24.47 -14.03
N VAL A 253 11.39 -23.77 -13.58
CA VAL A 253 10.91 -22.54 -14.24
C VAL A 253 11.97 -21.44 -14.16
N LEU A 254 12.65 -21.28 -13.03
CA LEU A 254 13.72 -20.29 -12.88
C LEU A 254 14.90 -20.58 -13.82
N ILE A 255 15.36 -21.82 -13.89
CA ILE A 255 16.44 -22.22 -14.80
C ILE A 255 16.02 -21.94 -16.25
N TRP A 256 14.81 -22.36 -16.63
CA TRP A 256 14.29 -22.10 -17.97
C TRP A 256 14.21 -20.59 -18.29
N LEU A 257 13.78 -19.77 -17.33
CA LEU A 257 13.72 -18.31 -17.49
C LEU A 257 15.12 -17.70 -17.65
N LEU A 258 16.12 -18.19 -16.92
CA LEU A 258 17.49 -17.70 -17.02
C LEU A 258 18.12 -18.09 -18.37
N ASP A 259 17.92 -19.33 -18.81
CA ASP A 259 18.44 -19.82 -20.10
C ASP A 259 17.79 -19.11 -21.30
N ASN A 260 16.55 -18.62 -21.16
CA ASN A 260 15.81 -17.94 -22.22
C ASN A 260 15.65 -16.43 -21.98
N ALA A 261 16.41 -15.86 -21.04
CA ALA A 261 16.23 -14.48 -20.59
C ALA A 261 16.34 -13.49 -21.76
N ASP A 262 17.39 -13.61 -22.59
CA ASP A 262 17.64 -12.69 -23.70
C ASP A 262 16.56 -12.77 -24.79
N ALA A 263 16.07 -13.98 -25.10
CA ALA A 263 15.00 -14.20 -26.06
C ALA A 263 13.64 -13.65 -25.56
N LEU A 264 13.33 -13.86 -24.28
CA LEU A 264 12.10 -13.36 -23.65
C LEU A 264 12.11 -11.84 -23.51
N LEU A 265 13.25 -11.27 -23.13
CA LEU A 265 13.45 -9.83 -23.02
C LEU A 265 13.37 -9.15 -24.39
N GLY A 266 14.02 -9.73 -25.40
CA GLY A 266 13.93 -9.29 -26.80
C GLY A 266 12.50 -9.32 -27.35
N ALA A 267 11.72 -10.38 -27.06
CA ALA A 267 10.31 -10.48 -27.46
C ALA A 267 9.40 -9.44 -26.77
N ILE A 268 9.80 -8.95 -25.58
CA ILE A 268 9.10 -7.91 -24.83
C ILE A 268 9.58 -6.50 -25.22
N GLY A 269 10.57 -6.39 -26.11
CA GLY A 269 11.19 -5.12 -26.50
C GLY A 269 11.94 -4.44 -25.36
N LYS A 270 12.58 -5.24 -24.49
CA LYS A 270 13.37 -4.76 -23.36
C LYS A 270 14.77 -5.37 -23.39
N ASP A 271 15.76 -4.59 -22.99
CA ASP A 271 17.13 -5.10 -22.79
C ASP A 271 17.33 -5.66 -21.37
N ALA A 272 18.37 -6.50 -21.21
CA ALA A 272 18.80 -7.11 -19.94
C ALA A 272 19.06 -6.11 -18.79
N THR A 273 19.17 -4.83 -19.12
CA THR A 273 19.33 -3.73 -18.16
C THR A 273 18.04 -3.38 -17.43
N LEU A 274 16.89 -3.95 -17.86
CA LEU A 274 15.53 -3.87 -17.28
C LEU A 274 14.94 -2.46 -17.11
N THR A 275 15.75 -1.42 -17.32
CA THR A 275 15.49 -0.03 -16.92
C THR A 275 15.98 1.01 -17.93
N GLY A 276 16.69 0.60 -19.01
CA GLY A 276 17.25 1.52 -20.01
C GLY A 276 18.36 2.44 -19.47
N ARG A 277 18.85 2.18 -18.25
CA ARG A 277 19.78 3.07 -17.53
C ARG A 277 21.22 3.03 -18.02
N THR A 278 21.57 2.09 -18.91
CA THR A 278 22.90 2.01 -19.53
C THR A 278 23.19 3.19 -20.44
N GLU A 279 22.17 3.78 -21.08
CA GLU A 279 22.36 4.99 -21.91
C GLU A 279 22.54 6.25 -21.06
N LEU A 280 21.99 6.28 -19.84
CA LEU A 280 22.06 7.42 -18.93
C LEU A 280 23.38 7.47 -18.14
N TRP A 281 24.03 6.31 -17.93
CA TRP A 281 25.27 6.19 -17.19
C TRP A 281 26.25 5.29 -17.98
N PRO A 282 26.82 5.79 -19.08
CA PRO A 282 27.93 5.09 -19.73
C PRO A 282 29.10 5.00 -18.75
N LEU A 283 29.72 3.82 -18.71
CA LEU A 283 30.95 3.55 -17.94
C LEU A 283 32.11 4.43 -18.43
#